data_AF-A0A7J2T8W6-F1
#
_entry.id   AF-A0A7J2T8W6-F1
#
_cell.length_a   1.000
_cell.length_b   1.000
_cell.length_c   1.000
_cell.angle_alpha   90.00
_cell.angle_beta   90.00
_cell.angle_gamma   90.00
#
_symmetry.space_group_name_H-M   'P 1'
#
loop_
_entity.id
_entity.type
_entity.pdbx_description
1 polymer ?
#
loop_
_entity_poly.entity_id
_entity_poly.type
_entity_poly.pdbx_seq_one_letter_code
_entity_poly.pdbx_strand_id
1 'polypeptide(L)' 'CFKGEIVGEITKEVRKGNSGFGFDPIFKPQGSDKTFAEMSIEEKNMYSHRARAFREFAKWYRSFKRIV' A
#
# COMPACT_ATOMS: atom_id res chain seq x y z
N CYS A 1 -2.78 -16.78 7.60
CA CYS A 1 -2.23 -15.95 6.50
C CYS A 1 -3.07 -14.68 6.41
N PHE A 2 -2.45 -13.50 6.24
CA PHE A 2 -3.13 -12.21 6.14
C PHE A 2 -2.98 -11.65 4.74
N LYS A 3 -4.06 -11.14 4.16
CA LYS A 3 -4.09 -10.61 2.80
C LYS A 3 -4.38 -9.12 2.83
N GLY A 4 -3.86 -8.42 1.84
CA GLY A 4 -4.17 -7.03 1.60
C GLY A 4 -4.14 -6.79 0.11
N GLU A 5 -5.15 -6.11 -0.37
CA GLU A 5 -5.38 -5.86 -1.79
C GLU A 5 -5.81 -4.42 -1.96
N ILE A 6 -5.52 -3.88 -3.14
CA ILE A 6 -5.89 -2.53 -3.54
C ILE A 6 -6.32 -2.57 -4.99
N VAL A 7 -7.31 -1.74 -5.31
CA VAL A 7 -7.72 -1.49 -6.68
C VAL A 7 -7.03 -0.22 -7.16
N GLY A 8 -6.68 -0.19 -8.42
CA GLY A 8 -6.03 0.93 -9.07
C GLY A 8 -5.97 0.71 -10.57
N GLU A 9 -5.30 1.62 -11.25
CA GLU A 9 -5.10 1.56 -12.69
C GLU A 9 -3.63 1.66 -13.07
N ILE A 10 -3.30 1.12 -14.24
CA ILE A 10 -2.01 1.31 -14.87
C ILE A 10 -2.06 2.59 -15.70
N THR A 11 -1.21 3.54 -15.34
CA THR A 11 -1.09 4.82 -16.03
C THR A 11 -0.44 4.64 -17.41
N LYS A 12 -0.75 5.56 -18.34
CA LYS A 12 -0.19 5.53 -19.71
C LYS A 12 1.27 5.97 -19.77
N GLU A 13 1.73 6.73 -18.79
CA GLU A 13 3.07 7.29 -18.72
C GLU A 13 3.71 6.92 -17.39
N VAL A 14 5.01 6.61 -17.43
CA VAL A 14 5.80 6.38 -16.22
C VAL A 14 5.95 7.69 -15.46
N ARG A 15 5.46 7.75 -14.23
CA ARG A 15 5.65 8.89 -13.34
C ARG A 15 6.94 8.72 -12.54
N LYS A 16 7.80 9.73 -12.59
CA LYS A 16 9.03 9.76 -11.80
C LYS A 16 8.69 10.19 -10.38
N GLY A 17 9.29 9.52 -9.42
CA GLY A 17 9.29 9.95 -8.03
C GLY A 17 10.54 9.45 -7.31
N ASN A 18 10.76 9.96 -6.12
CA ASN A 18 11.97 9.71 -5.34
C ASN A 18 11.86 8.47 -4.45
N SER A 19 10.78 7.71 -4.55
CA SER A 19 10.47 6.59 -3.66
C SER A 19 9.84 5.42 -4.42
N GLY A 20 9.81 4.26 -3.78
CA GLY A 20 9.17 3.05 -4.33
C GLY A 20 10.09 2.14 -5.13
N PHE A 21 9.52 1.07 -5.67
CA PHE A 21 10.20 0.04 -6.46
C PHE A 21 9.22 -0.71 -7.37
N GLY A 22 9.74 -1.45 -8.35
CA GLY A 22 8.92 -2.28 -9.24
C GLY A 22 7.90 -1.46 -10.04
N PHE A 23 6.61 -1.80 -9.92
CA PHE A 23 5.51 -1.17 -10.67
C PHE A 23 5.00 0.15 -10.06
N ASP A 24 5.60 0.62 -8.97
CA ASP A 24 5.19 1.86 -8.31
C ASP A 24 5.11 3.08 -9.26
N PRO A 25 6.01 3.25 -10.25
CA PRO A 25 5.95 4.38 -11.19
C PRO A 25 4.75 4.40 -12.14
N ILE A 26 4.02 3.29 -12.27
CA ILE A 26 2.90 3.17 -13.21
C ILE A 26 1.59 2.83 -12.54
N PHE A 27 1.60 2.35 -11.30
CA PHE A 27 0.40 1.97 -10.57
C PHE A 27 -0.18 3.17 -9.81
N LYS A 28 -1.39 3.60 -10.19
CA LYS A 28 -2.15 4.65 -9.50
C LYS A 28 -3.27 4.01 -8.68
N PRO A 29 -3.24 4.07 -7.33
CA PRO A 29 -4.30 3.51 -6.50
C PRO A 29 -5.60 4.30 -6.67
N GLN A 30 -6.74 3.62 -6.57
CA GLN A 30 -8.06 4.24 -6.65
C GLN A 30 -8.21 5.32 -5.57
N GLY A 31 -8.72 6.49 -5.97
CA GLY A 31 -8.90 7.64 -5.08
C GLY A 31 -7.66 8.51 -4.88
N SER A 32 -6.59 8.28 -5.67
CA SER A 32 -5.43 9.17 -5.73
C SER A 32 -5.11 9.56 -7.17
N ASP A 33 -4.56 10.76 -7.34
CA ASP A 33 -3.99 11.22 -8.61
C ASP A 33 -2.49 10.91 -8.74
N LYS A 34 -1.85 10.46 -7.66
CA LYS A 34 -0.44 10.08 -7.59
C LYS A 34 -0.28 8.58 -7.84
N THR A 35 0.72 8.21 -8.62
CA THR A 35 1.27 6.84 -8.62
C THR A 35 1.99 6.56 -7.31
N PHE A 36 2.28 5.29 -7.01
CA PHE A 36 3.02 4.96 -5.80
C PHE A 36 4.44 5.51 -5.75
N ALA A 37 5.09 5.74 -6.90
CA ALA A 37 6.42 6.33 -6.91
C ALA A 37 6.41 7.81 -6.49
N GLU A 38 5.30 8.51 -6.75
CA GLU A 38 5.11 9.93 -6.42
C GLU A 38 4.68 10.14 -4.96
N MET A 39 4.36 9.06 -4.24
CA MET A 39 3.99 9.12 -2.82
C MET A 39 5.22 9.06 -1.92
N SER A 40 5.15 9.73 -0.76
CA SER A 40 6.07 9.43 0.34
C SER A 40 5.81 8.01 0.89
N ILE A 41 6.73 7.48 1.70
CA ILE A 41 6.53 6.17 2.34
C ILE A 41 5.30 6.21 3.25
N GLU A 42 5.10 7.31 3.97
CA GLU A 42 3.98 7.55 4.86
C GLU A 42 2.67 7.58 4.08
N GLU A 43 2.60 8.37 3.00
CA GLU A 43 1.44 8.42 2.10
C GLU A 43 1.12 7.03 1.54
N LYS A 44 2.13 6.32 1.03
CA LYS A 44 1.96 4.97 0.48
C LYS A 44 1.45 3.98 1.53
N ASN A 45 1.94 4.07 2.78
CA ASN A 45 1.53 3.18 3.87
C ASN A 45 0.08 3.40 4.34
N MET A 46 -0.54 4.53 4.01
CA MET A 46 -1.97 4.71 4.21
C MET A 46 -2.77 3.72 3.36
N TYR A 47 -2.36 3.53 2.09
CA TYR A 47 -3.17 2.82 1.09
C TYR A 47 -2.68 1.41 0.78
N SER A 48 -1.37 1.15 0.83
CA SER A 48 -0.77 -0.03 0.18
C SER A 48 -1.34 -1.37 0.62
N HIS A 49 -1.37 -2.32 -0.32
CA HIS A 49 -1.77 -3.71 -0.08
C HIS A 49 -1.00 -4.33 1.08
N ARG A 50 0.31 -4.03 1.18
CA ARG A 50 1.16 -4.50 2.27
C ARG A 50 0.71 -3.95 3.61
N ALA A 51 0.47 -2.65 3.71
CA ALA A 51 0.00 -2.03 4.95
C ALA A 51 -1.38 -2.58 5.37
N ARG A 52 -2.28 -2.85 4.43
CA ARG A 52 -3.57 -3.52 4.71
C ARG A 52 -3.37 -4.91 5.29
N ALA A 53 -2.55 -5.75 4.66
CA ALA A 53 -2.23 -7.09 5.17
C ALA A 53 -1.63 -7.03 6.59
N PHE A 54 -0.71 -6.08 6.82
CA PHE A 54 -0.03 -5.93 8.10
C PHE A 54 -0.95 -5.40 9.20
N ARG A 55 -1.92 -4.53 8.87
CA ARG A 55 -2.96 -4.09 9.81
C ARG A 55 -3.83 -5.26 10.26
N GLU A 56 -4.23 -6.15 9.36
CA GLU A 56 -4.99 -7.35 9.72
C GLU A 56 -4.17 -8.30 10.60
N PHE A 57 -2.89 -8.49 10.29
CA PHE A 57 -1.97 -9.21 11.18
C PHE A 57 -1.89 -8.57 12.57
N ALA A 58 -1.69 -7.25 12.64
CA ALA A 58 -1.58 -6.53 13.91
C ALA A 58 -2.86 -6.63 14.76
N LYS A 59 -4.04 -6.59 14.15
CA LYS A 59 -5.32 -6.83 14.84
C LYS A 59 -5.36 -8.21 15.47
N TRP A 60 -5.03 -9.26 14.70
CA TRP A 60 -4.97 -10.64 15.20
C TRP A 60 -3.93 -10.81 16.32
N TYR A 61 -2.75 -10.22 16.15
CA TYR A 61 -1.68 -10.31 17.15
C TYR A 61 -2.10 -9.66 18.48
N ARG A 62 -2.76 -8.50 18.41
CA ARG A 62 -3.29 -7.81 19.60
C ARG A 62 -4.42 -8.57 20.28
N SER A 63 -5.29 -9.25 19.53
CA SER A 63 -6.33 -10.08 20.16
C SER A 63 -5.75 -11.33 20.81
N PHE A 64 -4.75 -11.96 20.19
CA PHE A 64 -4.03 -13.09 20.76
C PHE A 64 -3.32 -12.73 22.08
N LYS A 65 -2.57 -11.62 22.08
CA LYS A 65 -1.87 -11.10 23.28
C LYS A 65 -2.76 -10.68 24.45
N ARG A 66 -4.08 -10.56 24.26
CA ARG A 66 -5.04 -10.28 25.34
C ARG A 66 -5.62 -11.54 25.98
N ILE A 67 -5.34 -12.71 25.39
CA ILE A 67 -5.84 -14.01 25.83
C ILE A 67 -4.75 -14.78 26.62
N VAL A 68 -3.50 -14.33 26.53
CA VAL A 68 -2.34 -14.83 27.30
C VAL A 68 -1.97 -13.78 28.34
#